data_AF-A0AA37PM47-F1
#
_entry.id   AF-A0AA37PM47-F1
#
_cell.length_a   1.000
_cell.length_b   1.000
_cell.length_c   1.000
_cell.angle_alpha   90.00
_cell.angle_beta   90.00
_cell.angle_gamma   90.00
#
_symmetry.space_group_name_H-M   'P 1'
#
loop_
_entity.id
_entity.type
_entity.pdbx_description
1 polymer ?
#
loop_
_entity_poly.entity_id
_entity_poly.type
_entity_poly.pdbx_seq_one_letter_code
_entity_poly.pdbx_strand_id
1 'polypeptide(L)'
;MSEQIVYNHAAVGGLSGDIATQAAQLMEIHDDVLHITQSLAEFFQGHGATAFFEAQQQMLHGLQDMIQTVSLHGHTVNTVHDNAINTDNQIGGFFL
;
A
#
# COMPACT_ATOMS: atom_id res chain seq x y z
N MET A 1 -12.37 25.34 25.43
CA MET A 1 -11.92 25.56 24.05
C MET A 1 -11.73 24.18 23.47
N SER A 2 -12.67 23.71 22.66
CA SER A 2 -12.56 22.41 21.98
C SER A 2 -11.32 22.47 21.08
N GLU A 3 -10.38 21.55 21.27
CA GLU A 3 -9.32 21.31 20.29
C GLU A 3 -9.99 20.73 19.05
N GLN A 4 -10.51 21.63 18.23
CA GLN A 4 -11.12 21.28 16.97
C GLN A 4 -10.00 20.68 16.13
N ILE A 5 -10.15 19.41 15.85
CA ILE A 5 -9.20 18.69 15.04
C ILE A 5 -9.25 19.31 13.64
N VAL A 6 -8.18 20.03 13.27
CA VAL A 6 -8.06 20.68 11.96
C VAL A 6 -7.32 19.74 11.02
N TYR A 7 -8.02 19.25 9.98
CA TYR A 7 -7.40 18.49 8.90
C TYR A 7 -7.65 19.17 7.56
N ASN A 8 -6.64 19.22 6.69
CA ASN A 8 -6.82 19.66 5.32
C ASN A 8 -7.36 18.49 4.48
N HIS A 9 -8.66 18.53 4.18
CA HIS A 9 -9.33 17.43 3.49
C HIS A 9 -8.71 17.08 2.13
N ALA A 10 -8.38 18.11 1.34
CA ALA A 10 -7.77 17.91 0.03
C ALA A 10 -6.37 17.29 0.13
N ALA A 11 -5.59 17.68 1.14
CA ALA A 11 -4.26 17.12 1.36
C ALA A 11 -4.33 15.64 1.78
N VAL A 12 -5.26 15.27 2.67
CA VAL A 12 -5.40 13.89 3.15
C VAL A 12 -5.91 12.95 2.04
N GLY A 13 -6.92 13.37 1.28
CA GLY A 13 -7.43 12.60 0.13
C GLY A 13 -6.41 12.48 -1.01
N GLY A 14 -5.59 13.51 -1.25
CA GLY A 14 -4.49 13.42 -2.21
C GLY A 14 -3.43 12.40 -1.78
N LEU A 15 -2.99 12.48 -0.52
CA LEU A 15 -1.97 11.57 0.02
C LEU A 15 -2.41 10.10 -0.02
N SER A 16 -3.68 9.80 0.26
CA SER A 16 -4.19 8.42 0.19
C SER A 16 -4.23 7.88 -1.24
N GLY A 17 -4.57 8.73 -2.21
CA GLY A 17 -4.52 8.40 -3.64
C GLY A 17 -3.09 8.13 -4.11
N ASP A 18 -2.12 8.93 -3.64
CA ASP A 18 -0.70 8.73 -3.92
C ASP A 18 -0.19 7.40 -3.33
N ILE A 19 -0.59 7.08 -2.09
CA ILE A 19 -0.27 5.79 -1.43
C ILE A 19 -0.80 4.61 -2.24
N ALA A 20 -2.06 4.68 -2.70
CA ALA A 20 -2.66 3.62 -3.51
C ALA A 20 -1.94 3.45 -4.85
N THR A 21 -1.57 4.57 -5.48
CA THR A 21 -0.81 4.58 -6.74
C THR A 21 0.57 3.95 -6.57
N GLN A 22 1.30 4.30 -5.49
CA GLN A 22 2.59 3.70 -5.18
C GLN A 22 2.49 2.19 -4.88
N ALA A 23 1.46 1.75 -4.16
CA ALA A 23 1.23 0.33 -3.92
C ALA A 23 1.01 -0.44 -5.24
N ALA A 24 0.26 0.12 -6.18
CA ALA A 24 0.05 -0.48 -7.50
C ALA A 24 1.35 -0.56 -8.31
N GLN A 25 2.16 0.51 -8.31
CA GLN A 25 3.47 0.52 -8.98
C GLN A 25 4.43 -0.51 -8.40
N LEU A 26 4.45 -0.69 -7.08
CA LEU A 26 5.26 -1.72 -6.44
C LEU A 26 4.79 -3.14 -6.81
N MET A 27 3.49 -3.34 -7.05
CA MET A 27 2.96 -4.62 -7.50
C MET A 27 3.35 -4.94 -8.95
N GLU A 28 3.40 -3.93 -9.82
CA GLU A 28 3.95 -4.07 -11.16
C GLU A 28 5.44 -4.48 -11.12
N ILE A 29 6.24 -3.81 -10.29
CA ILE A 29 7.65 -4.16 -10.08
C ILE A 29 7.79 -5.59 -9.53
N HIS A 30 6.93 -6.00 -8.60
CA HIS A 30 6.91 -7.38 -8.09
C HIS A 30 6.72 -8.39 -9.22
N ASP A 31 5.75 -8.17 -10.10
CA ASP A 31 5.44 -9.07 -11.20
C ASP A 31 6.57 -9.12 -12.25
N ASP A 32 7.20 -7.97 -12.52
CA ASP A 32 8.38 -7.89 -13.40
C ASP A 32 9.57 -8.66 -12.85
N VAL A 33 9.86 -8.51 -11.55
CA VAL A 33 10.95 -9.25 -10.90
C VAL A 33 10.67 -10.75 -10.95
N LEU A 34 9.44 -11.19 -10.63
CA LEU A 34 9.04 -12.59 -10.75
C LEU A 34 9.24 -13.13 -12.17
N HIS A 35 8.87 -12.36 -13.19
CA HIS A 35 9.00 -12.78 -14.59
C HIS A 35 10.47 -12.93 -15.01
N ILE A 36 11.28 -11.90 -14.75
CA ILE A 36 12.72 -11.90 -15.06
C ILE A 36 13.37 -13.08 -14.38
N THR A 37 13.02 -13.33 -13.13
CA THR A 37 13.68 -14.37 -12.38
C THR A 37 13.27 -15.78 -12.78
N GLN A 38 12.01 -15.99 -13.15
CA GLN A 38 11.58 -17.26 -13.74
C GLN A 38 12.32 -17.54 -15.05
N SER A 39 12.63 -16.52 -15.86
CA SER A 39 13.45 -16.70 -17.06
C SER A 39 14.88 -17.15 -16.75
N LEU A 40 15.42 -16.89 -15.55
CA LEU A 40 16.74 -17.38 -15.16
C LEU A 40 16.75 -18.88 -14.86
N ALA A 41 15.59 -19.51 -14.62
CA ALA A 41 15.49 -20.93 -14.29
C ALA A 41 16.02 -21.86 -15.38
N GLU A 42 16.05 -21.42 -16.63
CA GLU A 42 16.62 -22.21 -17.73
C GLU A 42 18.16 -22.30 -17.68
N PHE A 43 18.84 -21.33 -17.03
CA PHE A 43 20.30 -21.25 -16.98
C PHE A 43 20.92 -21.81 -15.70
N PHE A 44 20.15 -21.86 -14.61
CA PHE A 44 20.65 -22.31 -13.31
C PHE A 44 20.15 -23.72 -12.99
N GLN A 45 21.07 -24.69 -12.94
CA GLN A 45 20.80 -26.08 -12.53
C GLN A 45 21.63 -26.48 -11.31
N GLY A 46 21.13 -27.44 -10.52
CA GLY A 46 21.82 -27.96 -9.34
C GLY A 46 21.48 -27.24 -8.03
N HIS A 47 22.10 -27.63 -6.91
CA HIS A 47 21.74 -27.14 -5.56
C HIS A 47 21.84 -25.62 -5.38
N GLY A 48 22.77 -24.94 -6.07
CA GLY A 48 22.89 -23.48 -6.03
C GLY A 48 21.70 -22.76 -6.67
N ALA A 49 21.07 -23.37 -7.67
CA ALA A 49 19.86 -22.86 -8.29
C ALA A 49 18.68 -22.90 -7.31
N THR A 50 18.52 -24.01 -6.58
CA THR A 50 17.47 -24.16 -5.57
C THR A 50 17.53 -23.05 -4.51
N ALA A 51 18.70 -22.83 -3.91
CA ALA A 51 18.86 -21.78 -2.89
C ALA A 51 18.60 -20.37 -3.44
N PHE A 52 18.99 -20.10 -4.69
CA PHE A 52 18.71 -18.84 -5.36
C PHE A 52 17.19 -18.61 -5.55
N PHE A 53 16.48 -19.61 -6.06
CA PHE A 53 15.02 -19.52 -6.26
C PHE A 53 14.23 -19.46 -4.94
N GLU A 54 14.69 -20.13 -3.88
CA GLU A 54 14.12 -20.00 -2.54
C GLU A 54 14.28 -18.58 -1.98
N ALA A 55 15.50 -18.03 -2.03
CA ALA A 55 15.76 -16.66 -1.56
C ALA A 55 14.93 -15.62 -2.33
N GLN A 56 14.71 -15.87 -3.62
CA GLN A 56 13.89 -15.04 -4.47
C GLN A 56 12.40 -15.12 -4.15
N GLN A 57 11.85 -16.31 -3.93
CA GLN A 57 10.48 -16.46 -3.45
C GLN A 57 10.28 -15.75 -2.11
N GLN A 58 11.24 -15.87 -1.19
CA GLN A 58 11.20 -15.18 0.09
C GLN A 58 11.18 -13.65 -0.08
N MET A 59 12.02 -13.12 -0.98
CA MET A 59 12.04 -11.69 -1.29
C MET A 59 10.71 -11.20 -1.88
N LEU A 60 10.16 -11.92 -2.87
CA LEU A 60 8.90 -11.56 -3.53
C LEU A 60 7.72 -11.60 -2.56
N HIS A 61 7.65 -12.62 -1.70
CA HIS A 61 6.67 -12.68 -0.62
C HIS A 61 6.78 -11.48 0.32
N GLY A 62 7.99 -11.14 0.77
CA GLY A 62 8.21 -9.97 1.63
C GLY A 62 7.79 -8.66 0.96
N LEU A 63 8.07 -8.51 -0.34
CA LEU A 63 7.65 -7.34 -1.11
C LEU A 63 6.11 -7.27 -1.21
N GLN A 64 5.46 -8.40 -1.50
CA GLN A 64 3.99 -8.48 -1.55
C GLN A 64 3.35 -8.10 -0.21
N ASP A 65 3.87 -8.58 0.92
CA ASP A 65 3.36 -8.25 2.26
C ASP A 65 3.51 -6.74 2.55
N MET A 66 4.64 -6.13 2.13
CA MET A 66 4.83 -4.69 2.25
C MET A 66 3.81 -3.91 1.39
N ILE A 67 3.58 -4.33 0.14
CA ILE A 67 2.59 -3.70 -0.75
C ILE A 67 1.20 -3.75 -0.13
N GLN A 68 0.80 -4.90 0.39
CA GLN A 68 -0.49 -5.06 1.06
C GLN A 68 -0.63 -4.15 2.28
N THR A 69 0.44 -4.01 3.08
CA THR A 69 0.48 -3.13 4.24
C THR A 69 0.32 -1.66 3.84
N VAL A 70 1.00 -1.22 2.78
CA VAL A 70 0.88 0.15 2.25
C VAL A 70 -0.53 0.40 1.72
N SER A 71 -1.10 -0.55 0.99
CA SER A 71 -2.49 -0.45 0.50
C SER A 71 -3.50 -0.36 1.64
N LEU A 72 -3.34 -1.16 2.69
CA LEU A 72 -4.19 -1.11 3.88
C LEU A 72 -4.06 0.23 4.61
N HIS A 73 -2.84 0.78 4.68
CA HIS A 73 -2.61 2.10 5.27
C HIS A 73 -3.37 3.19 4.50
N GLY A 74 -3.27 3.21 3.17
CA GLY A 74 -4.02 4.16 2.33
C GLY A 74 -5.55 4.04 2.53
N HIS A 75 -6.07 2.82 2.62
CA HIS A 75 -7.49 2.59 2.93
C HIS A 75 -7.90 3.11 4.31
N THR A 76 -7.04 2.90 5.32
CA THR A 76 -7.27 3.38 6.69
C THR A 76 -7.29 4.91 6.74
N VAL A 77 -6.35 5.58 6.05
CA VAL A 77 -6.30 7.04 5.95
C VAL A 77 -7.60 7.59 5.34
N ASN A 78 -8.08 6.99 4.25
CA ASN A 78 -9.36 7.34 3.64
C ASN A 78 -10.54 7.13 4.60
N THR A 79 -10.57 6.00 5.30
CA THR A 79 -11.66 5.70 6.25
C THR A 79 -11.70 6.72 7.39
N VAL A 80 -10.54 7.06 7.96
CA VAL A 80 -10.44 8.08 9.02
C VAL A 80 -10.88 9.44 8.49
N HIS A 81 -10.50 9.77 7.26
CA HIS A 81 -10.88 11.01 6.60
C HIS A 81 -12.40 11.12 6.38
N ASP A 82 -13.04 10.08 5.86
CA ASP A 82 -14.49 10.04 5.65
C ASP A 82 -15.27 10.12 6.97
N ASN A 83 -14.77 9.45 8.02
CA ASN A 83 -15.33 9.52 9.36
C ASN A 83 -15.24 10.94 9.95
N ALA A 84 -14.14 11.65 9.70
CA ALA A 84 -13.99 13.04 10.13
C ALA A 84 -15.00 13.96 9.44
N ILE A 85 -15.16 13.86 8.11
CA ILE A 85 -16.18 14.62 7.35
C ILE A 85 -17.59 14.35 7.90
N ASN A 86 -17.94 13.08 8.14
CA ASN A 86 -19.26 12.71 8.65
C ASN A 86 -19.51 13.28 10.05
N THR A 87 -18.49 13.27 10.92
CA THR A 87 -18.59 13.82 12.26
C THR A 87 -18.81 15.33 12.23
N ASP A 88 -18.06 16.07 11.39
CA ASP A 88 -18.21 17.52 11.25
C ASP A 88 -19.61 17.90 10.73
N ASN A 89 -20.13 17.17 9.75
CA ASN A 89 -21.49 17.38 9.22
C ASN A 89 -22.58 17.11 10.27
N GLN A 90 -22.42 16.06 11.09
CA GLN A 90 -23.36 15.76 12.16
C GLN A 90 -23.36 16.84 13.23
N ILE A 91 -22.18 17.31 13.66
CA ILE A 91 -22.06 18.37 14.67
C ILE A 91 -22.58 19.71 14.13
N GLY A 92 -22.27 20.07 12.89
CA GLY A 92 -22.77 21.28 12.25
C GLY A 92 -24.31 21.32 12.19
N GLY A 93 -24.96 20.17 12.03
CA GLY A 93 -26.42 20.04 12.08
C GLY A 93 -27.05 20.24 13.46
N PHE A 94 -26.28 20.15 14.56
CA PHE A 94 -26.77 20.42 15.92
C PHE A 94 -26.70 21.91 16.31
N PHE A 95 -25.96 22.72 15.56
CA PHE A 95 -25.76 24.16 15.84
C PHE A 95 -26.48 25.09 14.84
N LEU A 96 -27.25 24.53 13.90
CA LEU A 96 -28.22 25.22 13.03
C LEU A 96 -29.63 25.11 13.62
#